data_AF-A0A212LY03-F1
#
_entry.id   AF-A0A212LY03-F1
#
_cell.length_a   1.000
_cell.length_b   1.000
_cell.length_c   1.000
_cell.angle_alpha   90.00
_cell.angle_beta   90.00
_cell.angle_gamma   90.00
#
_symmetry.space_group_name_H-M   'P 1'
#
loop_
_entity.id
_entity.type
_entity.pdbx_description
1 polymer ?
#
loop_
_entity_poly.entity_id
_entity_poly.type
_entity_poly.pdbx_seq_one_letter_code
_entity_poly.pdbx_strand_id
1 'polypeptide(L)'
;MVIYMKSIKTGLDIVNLHQEYVDKINELDAAVGKLDEFGYTKTVLKEELAKLRTDLQALETTRFQALEPVIISTSLLGGRS
;
A
#
# COMPACT_ATOMS: atom_id res chain seq x y z
N MET A 1 -5.17 -24.02 14.29
CA MET A 1 -4.15 -23.22 13.59
C MET A 1 -4.79 -22.68 12.32
N VAL A 2 -5.31 -21.45 12.36
CA VAL A 2 -5.95 -20.82 11.20
C VAL A 2 -4.85 -20.15 10.39
N ILE A 3 -4.59 -20.68 9.21
CA ILE A 3 -3.61 -20.13 8.28
C ILE A 3 -4.31 -18.94 7.60
N TYR A 4 -3.96 -17.71 7.98
CA TYR A 4 -4.41 -16.53 7.25
C TYR A 4 -3.77 -16.55 5.87
N MET A 5 -4.54 -17.00 4.87
CA MET A 5 -4.20 -16.80 3.46
C MET A 5 -4.13 -15.29 3.24
N LYS A 6 -2.92 -14.75 3.07
CA LYS A 6 -2.69 -13.34 2.74
C LYS A 6 -3.32 -13.10 1.37
N SER A 7 -4.54 -12.59 1.34
CA SER A 7 -5.30 -12.36 0.11
C SER A 7 -4.42 -11.61 -0.89
N ILE A 8 -4.18 -12.21 -2.06
CA ILE A 8 -3.39 -11.59 -3.12
C ILE A 8 -4.17 -10.33 -3.52
N LYS A 9 -3.63 -9.16 -3.17
CA LYS A 9 -4.24 -7.88 -3.52
C LYS A 9 -4.07 -7.68 -5.02
N THR A 10 -5.17 -7.42 -5.71
CA THR A 10 -5.14 -7.06 -7.13
C THR A 10 -4.52 -5.66 -7.30
N GLY A 11 -4.11 -5.30 -8.52
CA GLY A 11 -3.60 -3.96 -8.80
C GLY A 11 -4.60 -2.85 -8.43
N LEU A 12 -5.90 -3.10 -8.61
CA LEU A 12 -6.96 -2.17 -8.21
C LEU A 12 -7.05 -2.03 -6.68
N ASP A 13 -6.91 -3.14 -5.94
CA ASP A 13 -6.89 -3.11 -4.48
C ASP A 13 -5.70 -2.30 -3.95
N ILE A 14 -4.55 -2.36 -4.62
CA ILE A 14 -3.36 -1.58 -4.27
C ILE A 14 -3.59 -0.08 -4.50
N VAL A 15 -4.25 0.29 -5.61
CA VAL A 15 -4.60 1.70 -5.91
C VAL A 15 -5.60 2.24 -4.90
N ASN A 16 -6.66 1.48 -4.60
CA ASN A 16 -7.68 1.90 -3.63
C ASN A 16 -7.09 2.08 -2.23
N LEU A 17 -6.22 1.16 -1.81
CA LEU A 17 -5.56 1.18 -0.50
C LEU A 17 -4.58 2.35 -0.38
N HIS A 18 -3.93 2.74 -1.48
CA HIS A 18 -3.13 3.96 -1.53
C HIS A 18 -3.97 5.22 -1.33
N GLN A 19 -5.10 5.33 -2.03
CA GLN A 19 -6.00 6.48 -1.86
C GLN A 19 -6.52 6.56 -0.42
N GLU A 20 -6.89 5.43 0.17
CA GLU A 20 -7.34 5.36 1.57
C GLU A 20 -6.26 5.82 2.56
N TYR A 21 -5.00 5.44 2.33
CA TYR A 21 -3.88 5.92 3.15
C TYR A 21 -3.62 7.42 2.99
N VAL A 22 -3.73 7.95 1.78
CA VAL A 22 -3.61 9.40 1.53
C VAL A 22 -4.71 10.15 2.28
N ASP A 23 -5.95 9.69 2.20
CA ASP A 23 -7.09 10.34 2.85
C ASP A 23 -6.93 10.34 4.38
N LYS A 24 -6.51 9.21 4.97
CA LYS A 24 -6.23 9.09 6.40
C LYS A 24 -5.07 9.98 6.87
N ILE A 25 -4.00 10.09 6.07
CA ILE A 25 -2.88 10.98 6.37
C ILE A 25 -3.35 12.43 6.42
N ASN A 26 -4.16 12.86 5.44
CA ASN A 26 -4.69 14.22 5.39
C ASN A 26 -5.60 14.52 6.58
N GLU A 27 -6.46 13.57 6.97
CA GLU A 27 -7.33 13.70 8.15
C GLU A 27 -6.50 13.84 9.44
N LEU A 28 -5.49 12.98 9.63
CA LEU A 28 -4.62 13.00 10.80
C LEU A 28 -3.76 14.27 10.86
N ASP A 29 -3.19 14.72 9.75
CA ASP A 29 -2.43 15.97 9.70
C ASP A 29 -3.31 17.17 10.07
N ALA A 30 -4.56 17.20 9.57
CA ALA A 30 -5.53 18.23 9.95
C ALA A 30 -5.94 18.17 11.43
N ALA A 31 -6.06 16.97 12.01
CA ALA A 31 -6.36 16.79 13.42
C ALA A 31 -5.18 17.22 14.31
N VAL A 32 -3.95 16.85 13.95
CA VAL A 32 -2.72 17.26 14.64
C VAL A 32 -2.55 18.77 14.65
N GLY A 33 -2.88 19.45 13.54
CA GLY A 33 -2.86 20.91 13.44
C GLY A 33 -3.87 21.63 14.34
N LYS A 34 -4.95 20.95 14.75
CA LYS A 34 -5.98 21.49 15.66
C LYS A 34 -5.68 21.21 17.14
N LEU A 35 -4.72 20.33 17.44
CA LEU A 35 -4.40 19.84 18.79
C LEU A 35 -3.18 20.56 19.40
N ASP A 36 -3.12 21.90 19.31
CA ASP A 36 -1.98 22.66 19.81
C ASP A 36 -1.79 22.60 21.34
N GLU A 37 -2.82 22.23 22.10
CA GLU A 37 -2.78 22.19 23.58
C GLU A 37 -2.64 20.77 24.19
N PHE A 38 -2.68 19.70 23.39
CA PHE A 38 -2.68 18.31 23.89
C PHE A 38 -1.38 17.57 23.54
N GLY A 39 -0.32 17.79 24.32
CA GLY A 39 1.03 17.28 24.04
C GLY A 39 1.16 15.76 23.88
N TYR A 40 0.50 14.96 24.73
CA TYR A 40 0.53 13.50 24.63
C TYR A 40 -0.25 12.98 23.40
N THR A 41 -1.48 13.46 23.21
CA THR A 41 -2.33 13.09 22.05
C THR A 41 -1.68 13.47 20.73
N LYS A 42 -1.05 14.65 20.66
CA LYS A 42 -0.28 15.12 19.50
C LYS A 42 0.91 14.21 19.20
N THR A 43 1.55 13.65 20.22
CA THR A 43 2.69 12.73 20.05
C THR A 43 2.24 11.39 19.46
N VAL A 44 1.18 10.79 20.02
CA VAL A 44 0.62 9.53 19.51
C VAL A 44 0.15 9.67 18.06
N LEU A 45 -0.53 10.76 17.72
CA LEU A 45 -0.98 11.00 16.34
C LEU A 45 0.18 11.20 15.37
N LYS A 46 1.27 11.85 15.80
CA LYS A 46 2.49 11.98 14.99
C LYS A 46 3.17 10.63 14.74
N GLU A 47 3.20 9.75 15.74
CA GLU A 47 3.75 8.40 15.59
C GLU A 47 2.93 7.56 14.61
N GLU A 48 1.60 7.61 14.69
CA GLU A 48 0.73 6.93 13.74
C GLU A 48 0.86 7.51 12.32
N LEU A 49 0.99 8.84 12.18
CA LEU A 49 1.30 9.48 10.90
C LEU A 49 2.63 8.99 10.30
N ALA A 50 3.68 8.86 11.12
CA ALA A 50 4.97 8.38 10.67
C ALA A 50 4.91 6.92 10.19
N LYS A 51 4.13 6.06 10.87
CA LYS A 51 3.88 4.69 10.43
C LYS A 51 3.14 4.65 9.09
N LEU A 52 2.02 5.39 8.96
CA LEU A 52 1.25 5.42 7.71
C LEU A 52 2.09 5.91 6.52
N ARG A 53 2.94 6.93 6.72
CA ARG A 53 3.85 7.41 5.67
C ARG A 53 4.87 6.35 5.26
N THR A 54 5.40 5.60 6.22
CA THR A 54 6.34 4.50 5.96
C THR A 54 5.66 3.37 5.18
N ASP A 55 4.45 3.00 5.58
CA ASP A 55 3.66 1.96 4.90
C ASP A 55 3.27 2.38 3.48
N LEU A 56 2.93 3.66 3.28
CA LEU A 56 2.65 4.21 1.96
C LEU A 56 3.89 4.19 1.05
N GLN A 57 5.06 4.55 1.58
CA GLN A 57 6.33 4.47 0.84
C GLN A 57 6.69 3.02 0.46
N ALA A 58 6.45 2.07 1.36
CA ALA A 58 6.63 0.64 1.06
C ALA A 58 5.64 0.15 -0.02
N LEU A 59 4.39 0.63 0.02
CA LEU A 59 3.37 0.32 -0.97
C LEU A 59 3.72 0.91 -2.35
N GLU A 60 4.27 2.12 -2.42
CA GLU A 60 4.76 2.71 -3.67
C GLU A 60 5.95 1.92 -4.23
N THR A 61 6.89 1.53 -3.38
CA THR A 61 8.05 0.71 -3.78
C THR A 61 7.61 -0.61 -4.42
N THR A 62 6.53 -1.22 -3.93
CA THR A 62 5.97 -2.45 -4.51
C THR A 62 5.12 -2.23 -5.76
N ARG A 63 4.58 -1.02 -5.97
CA ARG A 63 3.74 -0.68 -7.13
C ARG A 63 4.55 -0.36 -8.39
N PHE A 64 5.81 0.06 -8.24
CA PHE A 64 6.68 0.49 -9.34
C PHE A 64 7.83 -0.46 -9.65
N GLN A 65 7.89 -1.65 -9.04
CA GLN A 65 8.82 -2.67 -9.52
C GLN A 65 8.34 -3.18 -10.89
N ALA A 66 9.20 -3.04 -11.90
CA ALA A 66 8.98 -3.64 -13.21
C ALA A 66 8.72 -5.14 -13.01
N LEU A 67 7.54 -5.60 -13.38
CA LEU A 67 7.23 -7.02 -13.42
C LEU A 67 8.19 -7.66 -14.44
N GLU A 68 8.95 -8.68 -14.00
CA GLU A 68 9.76 -9.51 -14.89
C GLU A 68 8.88 -9.95 -16.08
N PRO A 69 9.34 -9.74 -17.32
CA PRO A 69 8.54 -10.07 -18.49
C PRO A 69 8.20 -11.56 -18.46
N VAL A 70 6.91 -11.88 -18.42
CA VAL A 70 6.44 -13.26 -18.54
C VAL A 70 6.71 -13.71 -19.97
N ILE A 71 7.79 -14.45 -20.17
CA ILE A 71 8.10 -15.09 -21.46
C ILE A 71 7.11 -16.25 -21.64
N ILE A 72 6.02 -16.00 -22.36
CA ILE A 72 5.13 -17.07 -22.82
C ILE A 72 5.87 -17.79 -23.95
N SER A 73 6.52 -18.91 -23.63
CA SER A 73 7.08 -19.79 -24.66
C SER A 73 5.92 -20.35 -25.50
N THR A 74 5.73 -19.85 -26.72
CA THR A 74 4.80 -20.43 -27.70
C THR A 74 5.39 -21.72 -28.26
N SER A 75 5.53 -22.74 -27.42
CA SER A 75 5.86 -24.09 -27.87
C SER A 75 4.62 -24.94 -27.69
N LEU A 76 3.88 -25.11 -28.79
CA LEU A 76 2.85 -26.14 -29.10
C LEU A 76 1.77 -25.65 -30.10
N LEU A 77 2.03 -24.61 -30.90
CA LEU A 77 1.12 -24.14 -31.96
C LEU A 77 1.73 -24.22 -33.38
N GLY A 78 2.48 -25.27 -33.68
CA GLY A 78 2.98 -25.49 -35.04
C GLY A 78 3.62 -26.85 -35.25
N GLY A 79 2.96 -27.70 -36.05
CA GLY A 79 3.53 -28.95 -36.53
C GLY A 79 2.47 -29.98 -36.93
N ARG A 80 1.72 -29.69 -38.00
CA ARG A 80 1.02 -30.73 -38.75
C ARG A 80 2.08 -31.69 -39.32
N SER A 81 1.91 -32.98 -39.08
CA SER A 81 2.32 -34.07 -39.97
C SER A 81 1.32 -35.20 -39.83
#